data_AF-K1QEQ5-F1
#
_entry.id   AF-K1QEQ5-F1
#
_cell.length_a   1.000
_cell.length_b   1.000
_cell.length_c   1.000
_cell.angle_alpha   90.00
_cell.angle_beta   90.00
_cell.angle_gamma   90.00
#
_symmetry.space_group_name_H-M   'P 1'
#
loop_
_entity.id
_entity.type
_entity.pdbx_description
1 polymer ?
#
loop_
_entity_poly.entity_id
_entity_poly.type
_entity_poly.pdbx_seq_one_letter_code
_entity_poly.pdbx_strand_id
1 'polypeptide(L)'
;MFGAFVFIGELRLKISKAYIHNFWLDANDIEREGHFIWQSTRQPLVYKNWNPNEPSGGTEDCLEMLFKEYVDEQHIGQWNDKICNKPVKAFRCVFVLSDSKTTIQSRQQYSFTELK
;
A
#
# COMPACT_ATOMS: atom_id res chain seq x y z
N MET A 1 -41.31 -4.52 -35.97
CA MET A 1 -40.39 -5.67 -35.87
C MET A 1 -39.25 -5.24 -34.94
N PHE A 2 -39.07 -5.99 -33.85
CA PHE A 2 -38.04 -5.89 -32.80
C PHE A 2 -36.61 -5.78 -33.38
N GLY A 3 -35.60 -5.17 -32.78
CA GLY A 3 -35.45 -4.58 -31.46
C GLY A 3 -34.00 -4.17 -31.17
N ALA A 4 -33.83 -3.61 -29.97
CA ALA A 4 -32.64 -3.49 -29.13
C ALA A 4 -31.37 -2.78 -29.67
N PHE A 5 -31.13 -1.61 -29.08
CA PHE A 5 -29.81 -1.12 -28.71
C PHE A 5 -28.94 -2.25 -28.15
N VAL A 6 -27.71 -2.38 -28.65
CA VAL A 6 -26.57 -2.82 -27.85
C VAL A 6 -25.45 -1.81 -28.07
N PHE A 7 -25.52 -0.71 -27.32
CA PHE A 7 -24.31 -0.14 -26.73
C PHE A 7 -23.90 -1.12 -25.64
N ILE A 8 -22.64 -1.55 -25.65
CA ILE A 8 -21.83 -2.29 -24.66
C ILE A 8 -20.99 -3.23 -25.53
N GLY A 9 -19.68 -3.19 -25.59
CA GLY A 9 -18.72 -2.49 -24.78
C GLY A 9 -17.40 -3.14 -25.10
N GLU A 10 -16.56 -2.47 -25.87
CA GLU A 10 -15.12 -2.66 -25.70
C GLU A 10 -14.61 -1.47 -24.92
N LEU A 11 -15.09 -1.35 -23.67
CA LEU A 11 -14.15 -1.06 -22.61
C LEU A 11 -13.24 -2.29 -22.51
N ARG A 12 -12.33 -2.45 -23.48
CA ARG A 12 -11.06 -3.05 -23.15
C ARG A 12 -10.54 -2.13 -22.07
N LEU A 13 -10.74 -2.54 -20.82
CA LEU A 13 -9.90 -2.10 -19.74
C LEU A 13 -8.50 -2.36 -20.28
N LYS A 14 -7.88 -1.33 -20.85
CA LYS A 14 -6.46 -1.15 -20.73
C LYS A 14 -6.28 -1.06 -19.23
N ILE A 15 -6.21 -2.22 -18.57
CA ILE A 15 -5.61 -2.34 -17.26
C ILE A 15 -4.18 -1.88 -17.54
N SER A 16 -4.02 -0.57 -17.47
CA SER A 16 -2.90 0.17 -18.01
C SER A 16 -1.74 -0.13 -17.10
N LYS A 17 -0.98 -1.17 -17.44
CA LYS A 17 0.02 -1.81 -16.58
C LYS A 17 -0.64 -2.42 -15.33
N ALA A 18 -0.47 -3.73 -15.15
CA ALA A 18 -0.57 -4.28 -13.81
C ALA A 18 0.32 -3.42 -12.89
N TYR A 19 -0.17 -3.05 -11.71
CA TYR A 19 0.65 -2.36 -10.71
C TYR A 19 1.80 -3.30 -10.33
N ILE A 20 2.94 -3.16 -11.00
CA ILE A 20 4.14 -3.98 -10.78
C ILE A 20 5.06 -3.39 -9.70
N HIS A 21 4.73 -2.20 -9.19
CA HIS A 21 5.56 -1.48 -8.25
C HIS A 21 5.16 -1.77 -6.81
N ASN A 22 6.15 -1.79 -5.93
CA ASN A 22 5.94 -1.83 -4.49
C ASN A 22 5.18 -0.59 -4.02
N PHE A 23 4.60 -0.69 -2.82
CA PHE A 23 3.94 0.46 -2.23
C PHE A 23 4.08 0.56 -0.72
N TRP A 24 4.10 1.79 -0.23
CA TRP A 24 4.11 2.08 1.19
C TRP A 24 2.80 1.70 1.84
N LEU A 25 2.90 0.99 2.95
CA LEU A 25 1.86 0.83 3.95
C LEU A 25 2.06 1.86 5.06
N ASP A 26 1.01 2.10 5.84
CA ASP A 26 0.98 3.14 6.87
C ASP A 26 1.69 2.76 8.17
N ALA A 27 2.32 1.58 8.25
CA ALA A 27 3.02 1.12 9.44
C ALA A 27 4.51 1.47 9.42
N ASN A 28 5.08 1.69 10.60
CA ASN A 28 6.50 1.94 10.81
C ASN A 28 6.92 1.53 12.23
N ASP A 29 8.21 1.35 12.46
CA ASP A 29 8.80 1.11 13.78
C ASP A 29 9.85 2.15 14.18
N ILE A 30 9.76 3.36 13.61
CA ILE A 30 10.64 4.52 13.87
C ILE A 30 10.83 4.80 15.37
N GLU A 31 9.79 4.60 16.18
CA GLU A 31 9.86 4.84 17.62
C GLU A 31 10.67 3.77 18.37
N ARG A 32 10.63 2.52 17.90
CA ARG A 32 11.29 1.38 18.52
C ARG A 32 11.40 0.23 17.52
N GLU A 33 12.62 -0.02 17.08
CA GLU A 33 13.00 -1.17 16.24
C GLU A 33 12.29 -2.48 16.65
N GLY A 34 11.72 -3.16 15.66
CA GLY A 34 10.95 -4.39 15.81
C GLY A 34 9.53 -4.20 16.35
N HIS A 35 9.08 -2.97 16.60
CA HIS A 35 7.74 -2.65 17.14
C HIS A 35 6.94 -1.78 16.17
N PHE A 36 6.48 -2.41 15.08
CA PHE A 36 5.66 -1.74 14.08
C PHE A 36 4.31 -1.29 14.65
N ILE A 37 3.96 -0.04 14.34
CA ILE A 37 2.67 0.59 14.67
C ILE A 37 2.05 1.17 13.40
N TRP A 38 0.73 1.11 13.29
CA TRP A 38 -0.02 1.83 12.26
C TRP A 38 -0.05 3.32 12.60
N GLN A 39 0.47 4.17 11.72
CA GLN A 39 0.56 5.61 11.99
C GLN A 39 -0.82 6.26 12.19
N SER A 40 -1.80 5.86 11.39
CA SER A 40 -3.18 6.37 11.41
C SER A 40 -3.96 6.04 12.68
N THR A 41 -3.78 4.84 13.24
CA THR A 41 -4.57 4.37 14.39
C THR A 41 -3.79 4.31 15.69
N ARG A 42 -2.45 4.42 15.61
CA ARG A 42 -1.51 4.23 16.73
C ARG A 42 -1.62 2.84 17.37
N GLN A 43 -2.19 1.87 16.67
CA GLN A 43 -2.31 0.49 17.12
C GLN A 43 -1.09 -0.34 16.69
N PRO A 44 -0.67 -1.33 17.49
CA PRO A 44 0.41 -2.23 17.11
C PRO A 44 0.03 -3.08 15.88
N LEU A 45 1.04 -3.37 15.05
CA LEU A 45 0.92 -4.27 13.92
C LEU A 45 0.82 -5.73 14.42
N VAL A 46 -0.41 -6.25 14.53
CA VAL A 46 -0.67 -7.60 15.04
C VAL A 46 -0.59 -8.69 13.95
N TYR A 47 -1.11 -8.39 12.75
CA TYR A 47 -1.01 -9.29 11.60
C TYR A 47 0.34 -9.10 10.92
N LYS A 48 0.97 -10.21 10.52
CA LYS A 48 2.31 -10.23 9.93
C LYS A 48 2.25 -10.98 8.61
N ASN A 49 2.66 -10.32 7.52
CA ASN A 49 2.82 -10.92 6.20
C ASN A 49 4.22 -10.62 5.64
N TRP A 50 5.24 -10.78 6.47
CA TRP A 50 6.62 -10.52 6.09
C TRP A 50 7.10 -11.42 4.96
N ASN A 51 7.91 -10.86 4.07
CA ASN A 51 8.72 -11.61 3.12
C ASN A 51 9.79 -12.40 3.89
N PRO A 52 10.33 -13.52 3.36
CA PRO A 52 11.38 -14.25 4.04
C PRO A 52 12.56 -13.34 4.41
N ASN A 53 12.99 -13.43 5.67
CA ASN A 53 14.04 -12.63 6.32
C ASN A 53 13.67 -11.18 6.68
N GLU A 54 12.40 -10.79 6.56
CA GLU A 54 11.91 -9.47 6.99
C GLU A 54 11.15 -9.51 8.32
N PRO A 55 11.14 -8.41 9.09
CA PRO A 55 11.92 -7.18 8.87
C PRO A 55 13.42 -7.40 9.13
N SER A 56 14.26 -6.74 8.36
CA SER A 56 15.73 -6.79 8.47
C SER A 56 16.29 -5.76 9.45
N GLY A 57 15.54 -4.70 9.73
CA GLY A 57 15.75 -3.68 10.76
C GLY A 57 16.86 -2.68 10.46
N GLY A 58 17.37 -2.06 11.52
CA GLY A 58 18.56 -1.21 11.51
C GLY A 58 18.25 0.24 11.16
N THR A 59 18.10 0.57 9.88
CA THR A 59 17.68 1.91 9.43
C THR A 59 16.45 1.88 8.53
N GLU A 60 15.81 0.72 8.44
CA GLU A 60 14.71 0.44 7.53
C GLU A 60 13.37 0.49 8.27
N ASP A 61 12.90 1.68 8.65
CA ASP A 61 11.78 1.73 9.61
C ASP A 61 10.36 1.73 8.99
N CYS A 62 10.22 1.79 7.66
CA CYS A 62 8.91 1.98 7.00
C CYS A 62 8.41 0.72 6.30
N LEU A 63 7.13 0.39 6.49
CA LEU A 63 6.52 -0.81 5.91
C LEU A 63 6.22 -0.64 4.42
N GLU A 64 6.83 -1.46 3.58
CA GLU A 64 6.61 -1.56 2.14
C GLU A 64 5.95 -2.92 1.81
N MET A 65 5.00 -2.94 0.89
CA MET A 65 4.45 -4.17 0.31
C MET A 65 5.02 -4.41 -1.08
N LEU A 66 5.52 -5.62 -1.30
CA LEU A 66 6.27 -6.05 -2.47
C LEU A 66 5.35 -6.49 -3.61
N PHE A 67 5.74 -6.15 -4.84
CA PHE A 67 5.04 -6.55 -6.07
C PHE A 67 6.00 -7.10 -7.12
N LYS A 68 5.45 -7.56 -8.25
CA LYS A 68 6.12 -8.40 -9.26
C LYS A 68 7.42 -7.82 -9.86
N GLU A 69 7.72 -6.53 -9.74
CA GLU A 69 9.03 -5.98 -10.15
C GLU A 69 10.18 -6.43 -9.24
N TYR A 70 9.90 -6.81 -7.98
CA TYR A 70 10.93 -7.05 -6.96
C TYR A 70 10.94 -8.45 -6.38
N VAL A 71 9.88 -9.24 -6.59
CA VAL A 71 9.75 -10.58 -6.00
C VAL A 71 9.13 -11.60 -6.96
N ASP A 72 9.43 -12.88 -6.72
CA ASP A 72 8.75 -14.00 -7.36
C ASP A 72 7.25 -14.01 -7.04
N GLU A 73 6.45 -14.68 -7.89
CA GLU A 73 4.98 -14.68 -7.79
C GLU A 73 4.46 -15.16 -6.44
N GLN A 74 5.19 -16.03 -5.76
CA GLN A 74 4.87 -16.57 -4.44
C GLN A 74 4.99 -15.56 -3.28
N HIS A 75 5.71 -14.46 -3.48
CA HIS A 75 5.97 -13.45 -2.45
C HIS A 75 5.28 -12.11 -2.75
N ILE A 76 4.47 -12.04 -3.82
CA ILE A 76 3.68 -10.85 -4.14
C ILE A 76 2.73 -10.55 -2.98
N GLY A 77 2.73 -9.30 -2.53
CA GLY A 77 1.92 -8.83 -1.41
C GLY A 77 2.55 -9.04 -0.04
N GLN A 78 3.70 -9.69 0.04
CA GLN A 78 4.47 -9.77 1.28
C GLN A 78 5.20 -8.46 1.56
N TRP A 79 5.63 -8.31 2.81
CA TRP A 79 6.13 -7.03 3.31
C TRP A 79 7.64 -7.02 3.50
N ASN A 80 8.19 -5.83 3.33
CA ASN A 80 9.57 -5.47 3.57
C ASN A 80 9.59 -4.24 4.47
N ASP A 81 10.54 -4.14 5.38
CA ASP A 81 10.86 -2.89 6.03
C ASP A 81 11.90 -2.14 5.18
N LYS A 82 11.74 -0.83 5.01
CA LYS A 82 12.53 -0.06 4.04
C LYS A 82 12.90 1.28 4.63
N ILE A 83 14.09 1.77 4.29
CA ILE A 83 14.48 3.16 4.59
C ILE A 83 13.39 4.12 4.09
N CYS A 84 12.75 4.84 5.01
CA CYS A 84 11.56 5.67 4.76
C CYS A 84 11.72 6.70 3.64
N ASN A 85 12.93 7.24 3.46
CA ASN A 85 13.23 8.29 2.49
C ASN A 85 13.68 7.74 1.13
N LYS A 86 13.54 6.44 0.87
CA LYS A 86 13.84 5.86 -0.44
C LYS A 86 12.70 6.11 -1.41
N PRO A 87 13.00 6.53 -2.65
CA PRO A 87 11.99 6.67 -3.68
C PRO A 87 11.51 5.29 -4.10
N VAL A 88 10.29 4.95 -3.74
CA VAL A 88 9.55 3.84 -4.33
C VAL A 88 8.56 4.41 -5.34
N LYS A 89 8.31 3.69 -6.44
CA LYS A 89 7.31 4.07 -7.45
C LYS A 89 5.89 3.77 -6.92
N ALA A 90 5.53 4.38 -5.80
CA ALA A 90 4.32 4.05 -5.07
C ALA A 90 3.40 5.25 -4.86
N PHE A 91 2.10 5.02 -5.01
CA PHE A 91 1.10 5.88 -4.39
C PHE A 91 0.89 5.38 -2.96
N ARG A 92 1.01 6.26 -1.96
CA ARG A 92 0.61 5.92 -0.58
C ARG A 92 -0.91 5.76 -0.54
N CYS A 93 -1.39 4.54 -0.41
CA CYS A 93 -2.80 4.24 -0.22
C CYS A 93 -3.06 4.05 1.28
N VAL A 94 -3.63 5.06 1.94
CA VAL A 94 -4.16 4.88 3.30
C VAL A 94 -5.57 4.32 3.17
N PHE A 95 -5.74 3.04 3.45
CA PHE A 95 -7.07 2.45 3.62
C PHE A 95 -7.57 2.81 5.02
N VAL A 96 -8.21 3.97 5.15
CA VAL A 96 -8.98 4.26 6.36
C VAL A 96 -10.22 3.37 6.31
N LEU A 97 -10.24 2.29 7.08
CA LEU A 97 -11.48 1.57 7.37
C LEU A 97 -12.35 2.53 8.20
N SER A 98 -13.23 3.27 7.54
CA SER A 98 -14.22 4.08 8.23
C SER A 98 -15.22 3.14 8.89
N ASP A 99 -15.31 3.18 10.22
CA ASP A 99 -16.46 2.61 10.93
C ASP A 99 -17.75 3.14 10.31
N SER A 100 -18.73 2.25 10.19
CA SER A 100 -19.87 2.27 9.26
C SER A 100 -20.92 3.37 9.45
N LYS A 101 -20.58 4.59 9.91
CA LYS A 101 -21.59 5.61 10.23
C LYS A 101 -21.29 7.08 9.95
N THR A 102 -20.29 7.50 9.17
CA THR A 102 -20.29 8.90 8.69
C THR A 102 -19.61 9.11 7.35
N THR A 103 -20.46 9.41 6.35
CA THR A 103 -20.28 10.27 5.17
C THR A 103 -18.86 10.46 4.60
N ILE A 104 -18.73 10.01 3.35
CA ILE A 104 -17.70 10.33 2.34
C ILE A 104 -17.00 11.67 2.62
N GLN A 105 -15.72 11.64 2.98
CA GLN A 105 -14.81 12.72 2.63
C GLN A 105 -13.71 12.20 1.72
N SER A 106 -13.64 12.87 0.58
CA SER A 106 -12.78 12.67 -0.56
C SER A 106 -11.29 12.64 -0.19
N ARG A 107 -10.58 11.63 -0.72
CA ARG A 107 -9.21 11.70 -1.25
C ARG A 107 -8.38 12.85 -0.68
N GLN A 108 -7.72 12.65 0.45
CA GLN A 108 -6.62 13.52 0.85
C GLN A 108 -5.33 13.00 0.24
N GLN A 109 -4.93 13.63 -0.87
CA GLN A 109 -3.59 13.46 -1.44
C GLN A 109 -2.65 14.37 -0.65
N TYR A 110 -1.97 13.82 0.35
CA TYR A 110 -0.91 14.56 1.06
C TYR A 110 0.36 14.57 0.21
N SER A 111 0.77 15.75 -0.27
CA SER A 111 2.08 15.96 -0.87
C SER A 111 3.14 15.94 0.23
N PHE A 112 4.14 15.07 0.06
CA PHE A 112 5.24 14.89 0.99
C PHE A 112 6.24 16.06 0.88
N THR A 113 5.99 17.12 1.65
CA THR A 113 6.97 18.21 1.86
C THR A 113 7.22 18.55 3.33
N GLU A 114 6.62 17.85 4.29
CA GLU A 114 6.78 18.19 5.72
C GLU A 114 6.86 16.98 6.64
N LEU A 115 7.81 16.08 6.42
CA LEU A 115 8.30 15.20 7.49
C LEU A 115 9.82 15.31 7.48
N LYS A 116 10.34 15.97 8.53
CA LYS A 116 11.77 16.07 8.82
C LYS A 116 12.30 14.75 9.35
#